data_AF-A0A1I4ZF21-F1
#
_entry.id   AF-A0A1I4ZF21-F1
#
_cell.length_a   1.000
_cell.length_b   1.000
_cell.length_c   1.000
_cell.angle_alpha   90.00
_cell.angle_beta   90.00
_cell.angle_gamma   90.00
#
_symmetry.space_group_name_H-M   'P 1'
#
loop_
_entity.id
_entity.type
_entity.pdbx_description
1 polymer ?
#
loop_
_entity_poly.entity_id
_entity_poly.type
_entity_poly.pdbx_seq_one_letter_code
_entity_poly.pdbx_strand_id
1 'polypeptide(L)'
;MILKIRVFFIFYRKFLFPSLILNAFLVFMKNPAEVTLLLKFFLFTGLFAWFRFTPEDDKLIFFRNFGISPRFLLAGCLIAEFILTAVSYKFFRLLYGF
;
A
#
# COMPACT_ATOMS: atom_id res chain seq x y z
N MET A 1 6.33 17.27 -12.47
CA MET A 1 5.49 16.80 -11.35
C MET A 1 4.63 15.58 -11.74
N ILE A 2 3.86 15.66 -12.83
CA ILE A 2 2.97 14.57 -13.32
C ILE A 2 3.70 13.23 -13.54
N LEU A 3 4.91 13.25 -14.09
CA LEU A 3 5.69 12.03 -14.35
C LEU A 3 6.01 11.25 -13.06
N LYS A 4 6.37 11.95 -11.97
CA LYS A 4 6.68 11.32 -10.66
C LYS A 4 5.45 10.63 -10.06
N ILE A 5 4.28 11.23 -10.22
CA ILE A 5 3.00 10.65 -9.77
C ILE A 5 2.67 9.40 -10.58
N ARG A 6 2.84 9.41 -11.92
CA ARG A 6 2.63 8.22 -12.76
C ARG A 6 3.58 7.08 -12.38
N VAL A 7 4.85 7.39 -12.18
CA VAL A 7 5.88 6.42 -11.78
C VAL A 7 5.53 5.82 -10.40
N PHE A 8 5.14 6.66 -9.44
CA PHE A 8 4.63 6.19 -8.14
C PHE A 8 3.41 5.26 -8.30
N PHE A 9 2.44 5.64 -9.14
CA PHE A 9 1.24 4.84 -9.36
C PHE A 9 1.54 3.47 -9.99
N ILE A 10 2.51 3.40 -10.92
CA ILE A 10 2.98 2.13 -11.51
C ILE A 10 3.53 1.21 -10.42
N PHE A 11 4.26 1.75 -9.45
CA PHE A 11 4.74 0.99 -8.29
C PHE A 11 3.58 0.56 -7.39
N TYR A 12 2.74 1.51 -6.98
CA TYR A 12 1.64 1.29 -6.04
C TYR A 12 0.57 0.32 -6.55
N ARG A 13 0.29 0.31 -7.87
CA ARG A 13 -0.70 -0.58 -8.50
C ARG A 13 -0.48 -2.06 -8.16
N LYS A 14 0.77 -2.48 -7.93
CA LYS A 14 1.11 -3.86 -7.54
C LYS A 14 0.59 -4.22 -6.16
N PHE A 15 0.47 -3.24 -5.27
CA PHE A 15 -0.04 -3.40 -3.91
C PHE A 15 -1.54 -3.13 -3.81
N LEU A 16 -2.08 -2.27 -4.69
CA LEU A 16 -3.48 -1.86 -4.70
C LEU A 16 -4.47 -3.04 -4.75
N PHE A 17 -4.26 -3.99 -5.66
CA PHE A 17 -5.18 -5.13 -5.81
C PHE A 17 -5.12 -6.11 -4.64
N PRO A 18 -3.95 -6.61 -4.21
CA PRO A 18 -3.84 -7.43 -2.99
C PRO A 18 -4.43 -6.73 -1.77
N SER A 19 -4.21 -5.42 -1.65
CA SER A 19 -4.71 -4.62 -0.54
C SER A 19 -6.23 -4.49 -0.51
N LEU A 20 -6.88 -4.31 -1.67
CA LEU A 20 -8.34 -4.32 -1.78
C LEU A 20 -8.94 -5.67 -1.40
N ILE A 21 -8.32 -6.77 -1.84
CA ILE A 21 -8.74 -8.13 -1.48
C ILE A 21 -8.62 -8.34 0.03
N LEU A 22 -7.50 -7.94 0.62
CA LEU A 22 -7.27 -8.04 2.06
C LEU A 22 -8.29 -7.22 2.86
N ASN A 23 -8.58 -5.99 2.41
CA ASN A 23 -9.62 -5.16 3.03
C ASN A 23 -10.99 -5.85 2.99
N ALA A 24 -11.40 -6.32 1.82
CA ALA A 24 -12.69 -7.00 1.65
C ALA A 24 -12.78 -8.25 2.55
N PHE A 25 -11.72 -9.05 2.60
CA PHE A 25 -11.65 -10.24 3.44
C PHE A 25 -11.74 -9.91 4.93
N LEU A 26 -10.98 -8.93 5.41
CA LEU A 26 -10.98 -8.57 6.83
C LEU A 26 -12.28 -7.91 7.27
N VAL A 27 -12.89 -7.10 6.40
CA VAL A 27 -14.21 -6.52 6.63
C VAL A 27 -15.29 -7.62 6.66
N PHE A 28 -15.23 -8.61 5.77
CA PHE A 28 -16.13 -9.76 5.79
C PHE A 28 -16.05 -10.53 7.13
N MET A 29 -14.85 -10.66 7.68
CA MET A 29 -14.62 -11.23 9.01
C MET A 29 -15.01 -10.30 10.18
N LYS A 30 -15.60 -9.13 9.91
CA LYS A 30 -15.98 -8.12 10.90
C LYS A 30 -14.81 -7.59 11.73
N ASN A 31 -13.59 -7.65 11.20
CA ASN A 31 -12.44 -7.10 11.90
C ASN A 31 -12.51 -5.57 11.93
N PRO A 32 -12.08 -4.95 13.04
CA PRO A 32 -12.02 -3.50 13.14
C PRO A 32 -10.94 -2.93 12.21
N ALA A 33 -11.09 -1.67 11.79
CA ALA A 33 -10.19 -1.03 10.83
C ALA A 33 -8.75 -0.95 11.33
N GLU A 34 -8.59 -0.83 12.65
CA GLU A 34 -7.32 -0.77 13.36
C GLU A 34 -6.51 -2.05 13.15
N VAL A 35 -7.14 -3.22 13.20
CA VAL A 35 -6.49 -4.52 12.96
C VAL A 35 -6.03 -4.62 11.51
N THR A 36 -6.86 -4.19 10.57
CA THR A 36 -6.51 -4.16 9.14
C THR A 36 -5.32 -3.24 8.87
N LEU A 37 -5.30 -2.05 9.49
CA LEU A 37 -4.19 -1.11 9.38
C LEU A 37 -2.89 -1.66 9.98
N LEU A 38 -2.95 -2.29 11.16
CA LEU A 38 -1.82 -2.94 11.80
C LEU A 38 -1.22 -4.04 10.91
N LEU A 39 -2.07 -4.92 10.39
CA LEU A 39 -1.63 -6.04 9.56
C LEU A 39 -0.97 -5.55 8.26
N LYS A 40 -1.52 -4.51 7.65
CA LYS A 40 -0.92 -3.84 6.49
C LYS A 40 0.40 -3.16 6.83
N PHE A 41 0.51 -2.51 7.98
CA PHE A 41 1.76 -1.91 8.42
C PHE A 41 2.88 -2.95 8.52
N PHE A 42 2.60 -4.13 9.10
CA PHE A 42 3.55 -5.26 9.14
C PHE A 42 3.90 -5.79 7.74
N LEU A 43 2.92 -5.94 6.84
CA LEU A 43 3.18 -6.38 5.47
C LEU A 43 4.06 -5.40 4.70
N PHE A 44 3.80 -4.09 4.79
CA PHE A 44 4.58 -3.06 4.10
C PHE A 44 5.99 -2.91 4.66
N THR A 45 6.16 -3.01 5.98
CA THR A 45 7.49 -2.98 6.61
C THR A 45 8.30 -4.23 6.27
N GLY A 46 7.67 -5.41 6.25
CA GLY A 46 8.29 -6.66 5.81
C GLY A 46 8.71 -6.63 4.34
N LEU A 47 7.82 -6.16 3.45
CA LEU A 47 8.14 -5.93 2.03
C LEU A 47 9.30 -4.97 1.85
N PHE A 48 9.36 -3.89 2.63
CA PHE A 48 10.46 -2.95 2.56
C PHE A 48 11.78 -3.54 3.03
N ALA A 49 11.77 -4.30 4.13
CA ALA A 49 12.94 -5.03 4.58
C ALA A 49 13.42 -5.97 3.47
N TRP A 50 12.52 -6.75 2.89
CA TRP A 50 12.81 -7.62 1.74
C TRP A 50 13.46 -6.86 0.58
N PHE A 51 12.87 -5.74 0.16
CA PHE A 51 13.41 -4.89 -0.90
C PHE A 51 14.78 -4.27 -0.57
N ARG A 52 15.07 -4.01 0.71
CA ARG A 52 16.37 -3.49 1.15
C ARG A 52 17.46 -4.57 1.14
N PHE A 53 17.10 -5.81 1.46
CA PHE A 53 18.03 -6.94 1.54
C PHE A 53 18.17 -7.71 0.22
N THR A 54 17.37 -7.40 -0.80
CA THR A 54 17.46 -7.99 -2.14
C THR A 54 18.12 -7.00 -3.10
N PRO A 55 19.44 -7.09 -3.35
CA PRO A 55 20.21 -6.04 -4.02
C PRO A 55 19.96 -5.95 -5.53
N GLU A 56 19.28 -6.92 -6.13
CA GLU A 56 19.21 -7.12 -7.58
C GLU A 56 17.93 -6.61 -8.25
N ASP A 57 17.01 -5.98 -7.52
CA ASP A 57 15.77 -5.51 -8.14
C ASP A 57 16.01 -4.17 -8.85
N ASP A 58 16.41 -4.23 -10.13
CA ASP A 58 16.59 -3.11 -11.08
C ASP A 58 15.48 -2.05 -11.01
N LYS A 59 14.28 -2.47 -10.59
CA LYS A 59 13.11 -1.62 -10.40
C LYS A 59 13.37 -0.51 -9.38
N LEU A 60 14.04 -0.79 -8.26
CA LEU A 60 14.34 0.23 -7.23
C LEU A 60 15.42 1.21 -7.70
N ILE A 61 16.36 0.73 -8.52
CA ILE A 61 17.38 1.55 -9.16
C ILE A 61 16.71 2.52 -10.15
N PHE A 62 15.73 2.07 -10.94
CA PHE A 62 14.93 2.92 -11.81
C PHE A 62 14.28 4.09 -11.06
N PHE A 63 13.61 3.83 -9.93
CA PHE A 63 12.99 4.90 -9.13
C PHE A 63 14.03 5.87 -8.55
N ARG A 64 15.18 5.35 -8.12
CA ARG A 64 16.30 6.15 -7.61
C ARG A 64 16.91 7.05 -8.69
N ASN A 65 17.03 6.55 -9.93
CA ASN A 65 17.48 7.32 -11.10
C ASN A 65 16.52 8.45 -11.48
N PHE A 66 15.21 8.30 -11.18
CA PHE A 66 14.21 9.37 -11.31
C PHE A 66 14.20 10.37 -10.14
N GLY A 67 15.16 10.26 -9.21
CA GLY A 67 15.29 11.12 -8.03
C GLY A 67 14.22 10.87 -6.97
N ILE A 68 13.60 9.68 -6.96
CA ILE A 68 12.63 9.27 -5.95
C ILE A 68 13.35 8.36 -4.95
N SER A 69 13.42 8.80 -3.69
CA SER A 69 14.02 7.95 -2.66
C SER A 69 13.10 6.76 -2.34
N PRO A 70 13.65 5.57 -2.08
CA PRO A 70 12.86 4.41 -1.64
C PRO A 70 12.02 4.69 -0.39
N ARG A 71 12.50 5.58 0.50
CA ARG A 71 11.76 6.01 1.70
C ARG A 71 10.53 6.84 1.35
N PHE A 72 10.63 7.70 0.33
CA PHE A 72 9.48 8.47 -0.17
C PHE A 72 8.44 7.56 -0.82
N LEU A 73 8.88 6.54 -1.57
CA LEU A 73 7.99 5.51 -2.12
C LEU A 73 7.24 4.78 -1.02
N LEU A 74 7.94 4.34 0.02
CA LEU A 74 7.32 3.66 1.15
C LEU A 74 6.32 4.55 1.88
N ALA A 75 6.71 5.78 2.24
CA ALA A 75 5.83 6.71 2.91
C ALA A 75 4.58 7.01 2.08
N GLY A 76 4.75 7.20 0.77
CA GLY A 76 3.63 7.38 -0.16
C GLY A 76 2.71 6.16 -0.20
N CYS A 77 3.25 4.95 -0.23
CA CYS A 77 2.45 3.73 -0.19
C CYS A 77 1.67 3.58 1.13
N LEU A 78 2.30 3.84 2.28
CA LEU A 78 1.63 3.80 3.58
C LEU A 78 0.47 4.78 3.66
N ILE A 79 0.66 6.02 3.17
CA ILE A 79 -0.40 7.03 3.12
C ILE A 79 -1.53 6.56 2.19
N ALA A 80 -1.19 6.05 1.01
CA ALA A 80 -2.19 5.57 0.05
C ALA A 80 -3.01 4.39 0.63
N GLU A 81 -2.37 3.50 1.38
CA GLU A 81 -3.02 2.39 2.06
C GLU A 81 -3.94 2.82 3.20
N PHE A 82 -3.54 3.83 3.96
CA PHE A 82 -4.38 4.41 4.99
C PHE A 82 -5.67 4.97 4.37
N ILE A 83 -5.53 5.75 3.30
CA ILE A 83 -6.67 6.30 2.54
C ILE A 83 -7.52 5.16 1.98
N LEU A 84 -6.91 4.16 1.34
CA LEU A 84 -7.62 3.04 0.74
C LEU A 84 -8.42 2.24 1.78
N THR A 85 -7.84 2.01 2.96
CA THR A 85 -8.48 1.29 4.07
C THR A 85 -9.64 2.10 4.63
N ALA A 86 -9.46 3.41 4.87
CA ALA A 86 -10.53 4.28 5.33
C ALA A 86 -11.71 4.34 4.33
N VAL A 87 -11.41 4.48 3.03
CA VAL A 87 -12.42 4.48 1.97
C VAL A 87 -13.14 3.14 1.88
N SER A 88 -12.38 2.04 1.95
CA SER A 88 -12.96 0.68 1.92
C SER A 88 -13.91 0.47 3.08
N TYR A 89 -13.49 0.73 4.31
CA TYR A 89 -14.36 0.58 5.49
C TYR A 89 -15.59 1.46 5.41
N LYS A 90 -15.47 2.72 4.97
CA LYS A 90 -16.63 3.61 4.77
C LYS A 90 -17.59 3.06 3.73
N PHE A 91 -17.08 2.54 2.61
CA PHE A 91 -17.88 1.94 1.55
C PHE A 91 -18.61 0.68 2.02
N PHE A 92 -17.89 -0.23 2.69
CA PHE A 92 -18.49 -1.45 3.24
C PHE A 92 -19.50 -1.17 4.35
N ARG A 93 -19.27 -0.14 5.17
CA ARG A 93 -20.23 0.31 6.18
C ARG A 93 -21.55 0.74 5.54
N LEU A 94 -21.49 1.49 4.43
CA LEU A 94 -22.67 1.91 3.68
C LEU A 94 -23.42 0.73 3.05
N LEU A 95 -22.70 -0.30 2.59
CA LEU A 95 -23.30 -1.47 1.95
C LEU A 95 -23.91 -2.47 2.94
N TYR A 96 -23.23 -2.72 4.06
CA TYR A 96 -23.56 -3.83 4.97
C TYR A 96 -24.12 -3.39 6.32
N GLY A 97 -24.24 -2.08 6.58
CA GLY A 97 -24.95 -1.56 7.75
C GLY A 97 -24.27 -1.83 9.10
N PHE A 98 -22.93 -1.86 9.12
CA PHE A 98 -22.15 -1.95 10.36
C PHE A 98 -22.10 -0.64 11.16
#